data_AF-A0A956EA86-F1
#
_entry.id   AF-A0A956EA86-F1
#
_cell.length_a   1.000
_cell.length_b   1.000
_cell.length_c   1.000
_cell.angle_alpha   90.00
_cell.angle_beta   90.00
_cell.angle_gamma   90.00
#
_symmetry.space_group_name_H-M   'P 1'
#
loop_
_entity.id
_entity.type
_entity.pdbx_description
1 polymer ?
#
loop_
_entity_poly.entity_id
_entity_poly.type
_entity_poly.pdbx_seq_one_letter_code
_entity_poly.pdbx_strand_id
1 'polypeptide(L)'
;MTEQRLDSDALLCALVLVPTSFSRNRFYDLFEGPGGKRVRRRAKRLRGLIRQLLGRGREQAEIVGRQELEDGSVLMRFRVDNLGFQRTTSLSPLEMSIVNFALHRAGRQELPREDRERVEGALMRLAPLSASSATESLPPESVP
;
A
#
# COMPACT_ATOMS: atom_id res chain seq x y z
N MET A 1 -2.14 -18.43 24.14
CA MET A 1 -2.29 -17.03 23.68
C MET A 1 -1.49 -16.91 22.40
N THR A 2 -2.15 -16.92 21.25
CA THR A 2 -1.49 -16.91 19.94
C THR A 2 -1.17 -15.45 19.57
N GLU A 3 0.11 -15.06 19.66
CA GLU A 3 0.56 -13.78 19.09
C GLU A 3 0.28 -13.80 17.58
N GLN A 4 -0.79 -13.13 17.16
CA GLN A 4 -1.14 -12.95 15.77
C GLN A 4 -0.10 -12.01 15.13
N ARG A 5 0.97 -12.60 14.61
CA ARG A 5 2.04 -11.88 13.91
C ARG A 5 1.47 -11.32 12.61
N LEU A 6 1.10 -10.04 12.64
CA LEU A 6 0.55 -9.33 11.49
C LEU A 6 1.50 -9.37 10.29
N ASP A 7 0.91 -9.66 9.13
CA ASP A 7 1.60 -9.59 7.84
C ASP A 7 1.87 -8.12 7.48
N SER A 8 3.15 -7.76 7.42
CA SER A 8 3.62 -6.40 7.14
C SER A 8 3.33 -5.95 5.71
N ASP A 9 3.30 -6.88 4.77
CA ASP A 9 3.07 -6.63 3.35
C ASP A 9 1.58 -6.40 3.09
N ALA A 10 0.74 -7.19 3.76
CA ALA A 10 -0.70 -6.99 3.76
C ALA A 10 -1.05 -5.60 4.34
N LEU A 11 -0.49 -5.25 5.50
CA LEU A 11 -0.66 -3.92 6.11
C LEU A 11 -0.17 -2.78 5.20
N LEU A 12 0.96 -2.97 4.51
CA LEU A 12 1.46 -2.00 3.54
C LEU A 12 0.44 -1.75 2.43
N CYS A 13 -0.11 -2.81 1.86
CA CYS A 13 -1.10 -2.77 0.78
C CYS A 13 -2.34 -1.97 1.21
N ALA A 14 -2.87 -2.29 2.39
CA ALA A 14 -3.98 -1.57 3.01
C ALA A 14 -3.71 -0.08 3.24
N LEU A 15 -2.58 0.26 3.87
CA LEU A 15 -2.24 1.65 4.19
C LEU A 15 -1.97 2.52 2.96
N VAL A 16 -1.73 1.90 1.79
CA VAL A 16 -1.52 2.60 0.52
C VAL A 16 -2.83 2.76 -0.24
N LEU A 17 -3.58 1.68 -0.42
CA LEU A 17 -4.79 1.65 -1.27
C LEU A 17 -6.05 2.16 -0.56
N VAL A 18 -6.15 1.97 0.76
CA VAL A 18 -7.32 2.36 1.56
C VAL A 18 -6.88 2.93 2.92
N PRO A 19 -6.17 4.08 2.91
CA PRO A 19 -5.50 4.62 4.10
C PRO A 19 -6.42 4.99 5.26
N THR A 20 -7.73 5.17 5.01
CA THR A 20 -8.73 5.54 6.01
C THR A 20 -9.46 4.36 6.62
N SER A 21 -9.34 3.15 6.04
CA SER A 21 -10.08 1.95 6.50
C SER A 21 -9.50 1.33 7.77
N PHE A 22 -8.27 1.66 8.14
CA PHE A 22 -7.63 1.15 9.35
C PHE A 22 -7.57 2.29 10.38
N SER A 23 -8.54 2.33 11.30
CA SER A 23 -8.58 3.36 12.33
C SER A 23 -7.44 3.16 13.32
N ARG A 24 -6.83 4.27 13.74
CA ARG A 24 -5.67 4.27 14.64
C ARG A 24 -5.98 3.64 16.01
N ASN A 25 -7.24 3.72 16.42
CA ASN A 25 -7.73 3.23 17.72
C ASN A 25 -7.99 1.71 17.71
N ARG A 26 -8.34 1.12 16.56
CA ARG A 26 -8.64 -0.32 16.46
C ARG A 26 -7.37 -1.17 16.25
N PHE A 27 -6.26 -0.54 15.91
CA PHE A 27 -5.00 -1.20 15.58
C PHE A 27 -3.83 -0.55 16.35
N TYR A 28 -4.04 -0.14 17.60
CA TYR A 28 -3.02 0.60 18.38
C TYR A 28 -1.67 -0.12 18.46
N ASP A 29 -1.67 -1.43 18.74
CA ASP A 29 -0.46 -2.26 18.86
C ASP A 29 0.33 -2.36 17.54
N LEU A 30 -0.36 -2.25 16.40
CA LEU A 30 0.26 -2.13 15.07
C LEU A 30 1.06 -0.85 14.89
N PHE A 31 0.83 0.16 15.72
CA PHE A 31 1.46 1.46 15.58
C PHE A 31 2.67 1.68 16.49
N GLU A 32 2.78 0.96 17.60
CA GLU A 32 3.85 1.14 18.59
C GLU A 32 5.16 0.42 18.23
N GLY A 33 5.06 -0.81 17.70
CA GLY A 33 6.22 -1.64 17.39
C GLY A 33 7.11 -1.11 16.24
N PRO A 34 8.42 -1.47 16.23
CA PRO A 34 9.36 -1.04 15.18
C PRO A 34 8.96 -1.53 13.78
N GLY A 35 8.31 -2.69 13.67
CA GLY A 35 7.77 -3.21 12.41
C GLY A 35 6.69 -2.30 11.81
N GLY A 36 5.70 -1.92 12.63
CA GLY A 36 4.63 -1.00 12.21
C GLY A 36 5.13 0.39 11.81
N LYS A 37 6.13 0.92 12.53
CA LYS A 37 6.79 2.20 12.17
C LYS A 37 7.45 2.11 10.78
N ARG A 38 8.11 1.00 10.47
CA ARG A 38 8.72 0.77 9.15
C ARG A 38 7.67 0.71 8.04
N VAL A 39 6.59 -0.05 8.24
CA VAL A 39 5.50 -0.17 7.25
C VAL A 39 4.86 1.20 6.98
N ARG A 40 4.59 2.02 8.01
CA ARG A 40 4.06 3.38 7.82
C ARG A 40 5.00 4.27 7.00
N ARG A 41 6.30 4.23 7.28
CA ARG A 41 7.30 4.99 6.53
C ARG A 41 7.31 4.55 5.06
N ARG A 42 7.28 3.24 4.80
CA ARG A 42 7.14 2.68 3.44
C ARG A 42 5.86 3.15 2.75
N ALA A 43 4.71 2.98 3.39
CA ALA A 43 3.41 3.41 2.87
C ALA A 43 3.36 4.92 2.59
N LYS A 44 3.94 5.76 3.45
CA LYS A 44 4.03 7.21 3.21
C LYS A 44 4.88 7.54 1.98
N ARG A 45 6.02 6.87 1.80
CA ARG A 45 6.87 7.03 0.61
C ARG A 45 6.14 6.59 -0.66
N LEU A 46 5.51 5.42 -0.63
CA LEU A 46 4.81 4.85 -1.79
C LEU A 46 3.62 5.72 -2.20
N ARG A 47 2.82 6.21 -1.24
CA ARG A 47 1.73 7.16 -1.53
C ARG A 47 2.23 8.48 -2.10
N GLY A 48 3.38 8.98 -1.63
CA GLY A 48 4.00 10.18 -2.18
C GLY A 48 4.41 9.98 -3.65
N LEU A 49 5.02 8.84 -3.94
CA LEU A 49 5.38 8.44 -5.31
C LEU A 49 4.14 8.30 -6.20
N ILE A 50 3.11 7.58 -5.75
CA ILE A 50 1.86 7.42 -6.50
C ILE A 50 1.21 8.77 -6.77
N ARG A 51 1.21 9.69 -5.79
CA ARG A 51 0.69 11.05 -5.98
C ARG A 51 1.45 11.80 -7.06
N GLN A 52 2.78 11.70 -7.10
CA GLN A 52 3.59 12.34 -8.15
C GLN A 52 3.27 11.76 -9.53
N LEU A 53 3.15 10.43 -9.64
CA LEU A 53 2.79 9.76 -10.90
C LEU A 53 1.37 10.09 -11.37
N LEU A 54 0.43 10.21 -10.43
CA LEU A 54 -0.96 10.58 -10.70
C LEU A 54 -1.19 12.09 -10.79
N GLY A 55 -0.14 12.89 -10.56
CA GLY A 55 -0.17 14.34 -10.65
C GLY A 55 -0.67 14.84 -12.00
N ARG A 56 -0.93 16.14 -12.09
CA ARG A 56 -1.35 16.80 -13.32
C ARG A 56 -0.42 17.96 -13.64
N GLY A 57 -0.18 18.18 -14.93
CA GLY A 57 0.59 19.32 -15.41
C GLY A 57 2.03 19.28 -14.90
N ARG A 58 2.47 20.37 -14.27
CA ARG A 58 3.90 20.60 -14.01
C ARG A 58 4.52 19.71 -12.94
N GLU A 59 3.71 19.12 -12.07
CA GLU A 59 4.15 18.24 -10.97
C GLU A 59 4.04 16.75 -11.31
N GLN A 60 3.57 16.42 -12.52
CA GLN A 60 3.41 15.04 -12.94
C GLN A 60 4.78 14.40 -13.15
N ALA A 61 5.00 13.28 -12.47
CA ALA A 61 6.17 12.45 -12.67
C ALA A 61 5.95 11.45 -13.83
N GLU A 62 6.96 11.30 -14.66
CA GLU A 62 7.02 10.30 -15.73
C GLU A 62 7.99 9.19 -15.37
N ILE A 63 7.58 7.94 -15.61
CA ILE A 63 8.47 6.79 -15.47
C ILE A 63 9.34 6.71 -16.72
N VAL A 64 10.65 6.89 -16.55
CA VAL A 64 11.62 6.92 -17.64
C VAL A 64 12.42 5.63 -17.76
N GLY A 65 12.31 4.74 -16.78
CA GLY A 65 12.98 3.45 -16.83
C GLY A 65 12.53 2.53 -15.72
N ARG A 66 12.57 1.23 -16.02
CA ARG A 66 12.37 0.14 -15.08
C ARG A 66 13.44 -0.90 -15.36
N GLN A 67 14.02 -1.45 -14.30
CA GLN A 67 14.96 -2.55 -14.37
C GLN A 67 14.60 -3.55 -13.27
N GLU A 68 14.38 -4.80 -13.66
CA GLU A 68 14.23 -5.90 -12.72
C GLU A 68 15.60 -6.32 -12.19
N LEU A 69 15.65 -6.57 -10.89
CA LEU A 69 16.83 -7.04 -10.19
C LEU A 69 16.72 -8.56 -9.96
N GLU A 70 17.85 -9.21 -9.65
CA GLU A 70 17.91 -10.66 -9.46
C GLU A 70 17.00 -11.18 -8.32
N ASP A 71 16.67 -10.32 -7.35
CA ASP A 71 15.77 -10.61 -6.22
C ASP A 71 14.28 -10.38 -6.55
N GLY A 72 13.95 -10.02 -7.80
CA GLY A 72 12.61 -9.66 -8.26
C GLY A 72 12.18 -8.24 -7.89
N SER A 73 13.00 -7.46 -7.19
CA SER A 73 12.73 -6.05 -6.96
C SER A 73 12.85 -5.25 -8.26
N VAL A 74 12.12 -4.15 -8.36
CA VAL A 74 12.13 -3.27 -9.53
C VAL A 74 12.81 -1.95 -9.17
N LEU A 75 13.92 -1.66 -9.85
CA LEU A 75 14.53 -0.36 -9.86
C LEU A 75 13.77 0.55 -10.82
N MET A 76 12.96 1.46 -10.28
CA MET A 76 12.17 2.40 -11.05
C MET A 76 12.80 3.78 -11.04
N ARG A 77 12.99 4.35 -12.23
CA ARG A 77 13.45 5.72 -12.44
C ARG A 77 12.28 6.57 -12.92
N PHE A 78 12.08 7.69 -12.26
CA PHE A 78 11.08 8.68 -12.65
C PHE A 78 11.64 10.09 -12.61
N ARG A 79 11.09 10.98 -13.43
CA ARG A 79 11.46 12.39 -13.49
C ARG A 79 10.23 13.29 -13.43
N VAL A 80 10.41 14.51 -12.95
CA VAL A 80 9.44 15.61 -13.06
C VAL A 80 10.12 16.70 -13.86
N ASP A 81 9.78 16.80 -15.14
CA ASP A 81 10.51 17.61 -16.13
C ASP A 81 10.61 19.09 -15.73
N ASN A 82 9.50 19.67 -15.27
CA ASN A 82 9.47 21.10 -14.90
C ASN A 82 10.27 21.42 -13.63
N LEU A 83 10.66 20.41 -12.84
CA LEU A 83 11.47 20.61 -11.64
C LEU A 83 12.95 20.22 -11.85
N GLY A 84 13.32 19.73 -13.04
CA GLY A 84 14.63 19.11 -13.26
C GLY A 84 14.90 17.95 -12.29
N PHE A 85 13.84 17.37 -11.72
CA PHE A 85 13.94 16.41 -10.63
C PHE A 85 13.95 15.00 -11.21
N GLN A 86 14.98 14.22 -10.90
CA GLN A 86 15.06 12.81 -11.26
C GLN A 86 15.31 11.98 -10.00
N ARG A 87 14.60 10.86 -9.87
CA ARG A 87 14.77 9.95 -8.75
C ARG A 87 14.74 8.50 -9.22
N THR A 88 15.59 7.70 -8.61
CA THR A 88 15.57 6.24 -8.71
C THR A 88 15.13 5.67 -7.37
N THR A 89 14.25 4.68 -7.39
CA THR A 89 13.84 3.95 -6.19
C THR A 89 13.80 2.46 -6.49
N SER A 90 14.25 1.64 -5.54
CA SER A 90 13.98 0.21 -5.56
C SER A 90 12.62 -0.04 -4.90
N LEU A 91 11.80 -0.85 -5.54
CA LEU A 91 10.49 -1.30 -5.08
C LEU A 91 10.48 -2.81 -5.02
N SER A 92 9.96 -3.39 -3.94
CA SER A 92 9.71 -4.84 -3.92
C SER A 92 8.66 -5.23 -4.97
N PRO A 93 8.54 -6.52 -5.33
CA PRO A 93 7.51 -6.98 -6.26
C PRO A 93 6.10 -6.50 -5.88
N LEU A 94 5.74 -6.58 -4.59
CA LEU A 94 4.46 -6.11 -4.09
C LEU A 94 4.32 -4.58 -4.17
N GLU A 95 5.37 -3.81 -3.85
CA GLU A 95 5.31 -2.35 -3.97
C GLU A 95 5.07 -1.91 -5.41
N MET A 96 5.71 -2.59 -6.38
CA MET A 96 5.47 -2.33 -7.80
C MET A 96 4.04 -2.70 -8.21
N SER A 97 3.53 -3.87 -7.79
CA SER A 97 2.13 -4.26 -8.04
C SER A 97 1.12 -3.27 -7.44
N ILE A 98 1.39 -2.72 -6.24
CA ILE A 98 0.56 -1.69 -5.62
C ILE A 98 0.55 -0.39 -6.45
N VAL A 99 1.72 0.03 -6.95
CA VAL A 99 1.81 1.21 -7.84
C VAL A 99 0.99 0.95 -9.11
N ASN A 100 1.15 -0.23 -9.71
CA ASN A 100 0.44 -0.56 -10.93
C ASN A 100 -1.08 -0.60 -10.74
N PHE A 101 -1.52 -1.18 -9.63
CA PHE A 101 -2.92 -1.20 -9.21
C PHE A 101 -3.48 0.21 -9.01
N ALA A 102 -2.72 1.11 -8.36
CA ALA A 102 -3.15 2.49 -8.13
C ALA A 102 -3.25 3.29 -9.44
N LEU A 103 -2.30 3.11 -10.37
CA LEU A 103 -2.35 3.73 -11.69
C LEU A 103 -3.53 3.22 -12.51
N HIS A 104 -3.79 1.90 -12.48
CA HIS A 104 -4.96 1.30 -13.12
C HIS A 104 -6.27 1.83 -12.55
N ARG A 105 -6.38 1.91 -11.22
CA ARG A 105 -7.56 2.48 -10.54
C ARG A 105 -7.82 3.94 -10.94
N ALA A 106 -6.78 4.68 -11.32
CA ALA A 106 -6.88 6.04 -11.83
C ALA A 106 -7.07 6.13 -13.36
N GLY A 107 -7.25 4.99 -14.05
CA GLY A 107 -7.44 4.93 -15.50
C GLY A 107 -6.18 5.27 -16.32
N ARG A 108 -4.98 5.20 -15.73
CA ARG A 108 -3.73 5.59 -16.39
C ARG A 108 -3.04 4.45 -17.14
N GLN A 109 -3.36 3.20 -16.82
CA GLN A 109 -2.79 2.02 -17.47
C GLN A 109 -3.66 0.79 -17.26
N GLU A 110 -3.37 -0.27 -18.00
CA GLU A 110 -3.89 -1.61 -17.75
C GLU A 110 -3.21 -2.27 -16.54
N LEU A 111 -3.91 -3.19 -15.89
CA LEU A 111 -3.39 -3.93 -14.75
C LEU A 111 -3.08 -5.36 -15.17
N PRO A 112 -1.80 -5.78 -15.16
CA PRO A 112 -1.42 -7.17 -15.34
C PRO A 112 -2.11 -8.07 -14.32
N ARG A 113 -2.50 -9.27 -14.76
CA ARG A 113 -3.17 -10.26 -13.90
C ARG A 113 -2.34 -10.61 -12.67
N GLU A 114 -1.03 -10.78 -12.82
CA GLU A 114 -0.12 -11.09 -11.72
C GLU A 114 -0.08 -9.99 -10.66
N ASP A 115 -0.14 -8.72 -11.06
CA ASP A 115 -0.16 -7.59 -10.14
C ASP A 115 -1.45 -7.55 -9.32
N ARG A 116 -2.57 -7.83 -9.98
CA ARG A 116 -3.88 -7.98 -9.32
C ARG A 116 -3.82 -9.11 -8.29
N GLU A 117 -3.39 -10.30 -8.69
CA GLU A 117 -3.32 -11.48 -7.82
C GLU A 117 -2.40 -11.24 -6.61
N ARG A 118 -1.26 -10.57 -6.80
CA ARG A 118 -0.33 -10.23 -5.72
C ARG A 118 -0.94 -9.24 -4.72
N VAL A 119 -1.65 -8.22 -5.20
CA VAL A 119 -2.33 -7.22 -4.36
C VAL A 119 -3.51 -7.83 -3.61
N GLU A 120 -4.39 -8.54 -4.32
CA GLU A 120 -5.56 -9.19 -3.73
C GLU A 120 -5.16 -10.28 -2.73
N GLY A 121 -4.16 -11.11 -3.07
CA GLY A 121 -3.60 -12.11 -2.18
C GLY A 121 -2.98 -11.50 -0.91
N ALA A 122 -2.33 -10.34 -1.01
CA ALA A 122 -1.86 -9.61 0.17
C ALA A 122 -3.04 -9.11 1.04
N LEU A 123 -4.07 -8.52 0.44
CA LEU A 123 -5.25 -8.04 1.18
C LEU A 123 -6.04 -9.18 1.82
N MET A 124 -6.13 -10.36 1.20
CA MET A 124 -6.78 -11.53 1.79
C MET A 124 -6.11 -11.97 3.10
N ARG A 125 -4.80 -11.82 3.23
CA ARG A 125 -4.08 -12.14 4.49
C ARG A 125 -4.40 -11.18 5.63
N LEU A 126 -5.00 -10.02 5.34
CA LEU A 126 -5.56 -9.10 6.35
C LEU A 126 -7.00 -9.44 6.77
N ALA A 127 -7.77 -10.13 5.92
CA ALA A 127 -9.19 -10.38 6.17
C ALA A 127 -9.50 -11.08 7.53
N PRO A 128 -8.69 -12.05 8.02
CA PRO A 128 -8.93 -12.67 9.32
C PRO A 128 -8.90 -11.68 10.49
N LEU A 129 -8.20 -10.55 10.33
CA LEU A 129 -8.03 -9.54 11.38
C LEU A 129 -9.18 -8.53 11.41
N SER A 130 -9.88 -8.30 10.28
CA SER A 130 -11.02 -7.39 10.22
C SER A 130 -12.31 -8.01 10.78
N ALA A 131 -12.46 -9.34 10.68
CA ALA A 131 -13.64 -10.05 11.17
C ALA A 131 -13.70 -10.08 12.71
N SER A 132 -12.53 -10.18 13.36
CA SER A 132 -12.44 -10.22 14.83
C SER A 132 -12.82 -8.91 15.50
N SER A 133 -12.85 -7.78 14.78
CA SER A 133 -13.22 -6.46 15.34
C SER A 133 -14.69 -6.07 15.10
N ALA A 134 -15.45 -6.86 14.33
CA ALA A 134 -16.83 -6.55 13.99
C ALA A 134 -17.85 -7.12 14.99
N THR A 135 -17.43 -8.05 15.86
CA THR A 135 -18.34 -8.77 16.77
C THR A 135 -18.61 -8.05 18.09
N GLU A 136 -17.88 -6.97 18.42
CA GLU A 136 -17.92 -6.37 19.77
C GLU A 136 -18.74 -5.07 19.88
N SER A 137 -19.68 -4.79 18.98
CA SER A 137 -20.52 -3.57 19.08
C SER A 137 -22.01 -3.77 18.74
N LEU A 138 -22.65 -4.75 19.38
CA LEU A 138 -24.11 -4.75 19.55
C LEU A 138 -24.40 -4.52 21.04
N PRO A 139 -25.00 -3.38 21.44
CA PRO A 139 -25.53 -3.25 22.79
C PRO A 139 -26.71 -4.23 22.94
N PRO A 140 -26.94 -4.83 24.12
CA PRO A 140 -28.13 -5.62 24.34
C PRO A 140 -29.35 -4.72 24.18
N GLU A 141 -30.22 -5.05 23.21
CA GLU A 141 -31.55 -4.48 23.11
C GLU A 141 -32.26 -4.64 24.46
N SER A 142 -32.61 -3.51 25.07
CA SER A 142 -33.52 -3.45 26.20
C SER A 142 -34.87 -4.00 25.75
N VAL A 143 -35.18 -5.23 26.15
CA VAL A 143 -36.51 -5.82 26.01
C VAL A 143 -37.45 -5.11 27.01
N PRO A 144 -38.67 -4.71 26.60
CA PRO A 144 -39.62 -3.97 27.42
C PRO A 144 -40.15 -4.75 28.64
#